data_AF-A0A922T9T0-F1
#
_entry.id   AF-A0A922T9T0-F1
#
_cell.length_a   1.000
_cell.length_b   1.000
_cell.length_c   1.000
_cell.angle_alpha   90.00
_cell.angle_beta   90.00
_cell.angle_gamma   90.00
#
_symmetry.space_group_name_H-M   'P 1'
#
loop_
_entity.id
_entity.type
_entity.pdbx_description
1 polymer ?
#
loop_
_entity_poly.entity_id
_entity_poly.type
_entity_poly.pdbx_seq_one_letter_code
_entity_poly.pdbx_strand_id
1 'polypeptide(L)'
;MDRIRTGMISVAALIVVTGLTWIAHGTGIIRLPATGFMTELSVWTINGALVVAFGLIVFFGAWRLLRDQPPASSDYTEPEDGQIPG
;
A
#
# COMPACT_ATOMS: atom_id res chain seq x y z
N MET A 1 8.82 7.93 12.60
CA MET A 1 8.56 6.70 11.80
C MET A 1 7.20 6.75 11.10
N ASP A 2 6.21 7.47 11.65
CA ASP A 2 4.85 7.50 11.10
C ASP A 2 4.73 8.18 9.72
N ARG A 3 5.50 9.25 9.46
CA ARG A 3 5.50 9.90 8.14
C ARG A 3 5.95 8.97 7.00
N ILE A 4 6.95 8.13 7.24
CA ILE A 4 7.47 7.16 6.26
C ILE A 4 6.43 6.06 6.04
N ARG A 5 5.81 5.57 7.13
CA ARG A 5 4.69 4.62 7.08
C ARG A 5 3.53 5.15 6.24
N THR A 6 3.06 6.36 6.54
CA THR A 6 1.98 7.01 5.79
C THR A 6 2.36 7.19 4.32
N GLY A 7 3.59 7.58 4.03
CA GLY A 7 4.10 7.71 2.66
C GLY A 7 4.13 6.39 1.89
N MET A 8 4.56 5.30 2.50
CA MET A 8 4.57 3.98 1.85
C MET A 8 3.15 3.48 1.55
N ILE A 9 2.23 3.63 2.50
CA ILE A 9 0.82 3.23 2.34
C ILE A 9 0.15 4.05 1.24
N SER A 10 0.40 5.37 1.20
CA SER A 10 -0.19 6.24 0.18
C SER A 10 0.35 5.92 -1.22
N VAL A 11 1.65 5.69 -1.38
CA VAL A 11 2.24 5.27 -2.66
C VAL A 11 1.67 3.92 -3.11
N ALA A 12 1.56 2.94 -2.21
CA ALA A 12 0.96 1.64 -2.55
C ALA A 12 -0.51 1.77 -2.99
N ALA A 13 -1.28 2.64 -2.32
CA ALA A 13 -2.66 2.92 -2.71
C ALA A 13 -2.74 3.57 -4.11
N LEU A 14 -1.86 4.53 -4.42
CA LEU A 14 -1.81 5.18 -5.73
C LEU A 14 -1.49 4.19 -6.86
N ILE A 15 -0.59 3.24 -6.61
CA ILE A 15 -0.28 2.17 -7.58
C ILE A 15 -1.52 1.32 -7.87
N VAL A 16 -2.27 0.93 -6.84
CA VAL A 16 -3.52 0.17 -7.01
C VAL A 16 -4.57 0.95 -7.81
N VAL A 17 -4.76 2.24 -7.50
CA VAL A 17 -5.71 3.11 -8.23
C VAL A 17 -5.30 3.27 -9.71
N THR A 18 -4.01 3.39 -9.97
CA THR A 18 -3.47 3.48 -11.35
C THR A 18 -3.77 2.20 -12.12
N GLY A 19 -3.51 1.03 -11.52
CA GLY A 19 -3.83 -0.26 -12.11
C GLY A 19 -5.33 -0.45 -12.38
N LEU A 20 -6.19 -0.05 -11.44
CA LEU A 20 -7.65 -0.06 -11.63
C LEU A 20 -8.10 0.85 -12.78
N THR A 21 -7.45 2.01 -12.94
CA THR A 21 -7.74 2.93 -14.04
C THR A 21 -7.37 2.31 -15.39
N TRP A 22 -6.24 1.61 -15.48
CA TRP A 22 -5.85 0.86 -16.68
C TRP A 22 -6.79 -0.31 -16.98
N ILE A 23 -7.29 -1.01 -15.95
CA ILE A 23 -8.33 -2.04 -16.13
C ILE A 23 -9.63 -1.41 -16.63
N ALA A 24 -10.08 -0.31 -16.04
CA ALA A 24 -11.32 0.38 -16.45
C ALA A 24 -11.23 0.91 -17.90
N HIS A 25 -10.06 1.38 -18.31
CA HIS A 25 -9.79 1.79 -19.68
C HIS A 25 -9.73 0.57 -20.63
N GLY A 26 -9.00 -0.48 -20.26
CA GLY A 26 -8.87 -1.71 -21.06
C GLY A 26 -10.16 -2.52 -21.19
N THR A 27 -11.04 -2.48 -20.20
CA THR A 27 -12.37 -3.13 -20.25
C THR A 27 -13.40 -2.31 -21.02
N GLY A 28 -13.06 -1.09 -21.42
CA GLY A 28 -13.96 -0.20 -22.16
C GLY A 28 -15.07 0.41 -21.30
N ILE A 29 -14.92 0.41 -19.96
CA ILE A 29 -15.80 1.15 -19.04
C ILE A 29 -15.63 2.66 -19.25
N ILE A 30 -14.39 3.11 -19.48
CA ILE A 30 -14.05 4.48 -19.89
C ILE A 30 -13.59 4.44 -21.34
N ARG A 31 -14.46 4.80 -22.29
CA ARG A 31 -14.10 4.92 -23.71
C ARG A 31 -13.62 6.33 -24.03
N LEU A 32 -12.30 6.52 -24.06
CA LEU A 32 -11.71 7.68 -24.73
C LEU A 32 -11.77 7.45 -26.24
N PRO A 33 -11.99 8.49 -27.07
CA PRO A 33 -12.06 8.34 -28.52
C PRO A 33 -10.72 7.84 -29.06
N ALA A 34 -10.65 6.55 -29.37
CA ALA A 34 -9.44 5.87 -29.80
C ALA A 34 -9.23 6.05 -31.31
N THR A 35 -8.38 7.00 -31.70
CA THR A 35 -7.81 7.06 -33.05
C THR A 35 -6.66 6.05 -33.14
N GLY A 36 -6.96 4.82 -33.56
CA GLY A 36 -6.01 3.87 -34.17
C GLY A 36 -4.90 3.22 -33.30
N PHE A 37 -4.51 3.77 -32.15
CA PHE A 37 -3.39 3.23 -31.33
C PHE A 37 -3.82 2.39 -30.10
N MET A 38 -5.12 2.27 -29.79
CA MET A 38 -5.64 1.68 -28.54
C MET A 38 -6.70 0.59 -28.74
N THR A 39 -6.64 -0.17 -29.83
CA THR A 39 -7.57 -1.29 -30.10
C THR A 39 -7.24 -2.56 -29.33
N GLU A 40 -6.05 -2.69 -28.73
CA GLU A 40 -5.69 -3.82 -27.86
C GLU A 40 -6.15 -3.58 -26.40
N LEU A 41 -7.47 -3.57 -26.23
CA LEU A 41 -8.18 -3.53 -24.95
C LEU A 41 -7.68 -4.62 -23.95
N SER A 42 -7.17 -5.74 -24.48
CA SER A 42 -6.60 -6.86 -23.71
C SER A 42 -5.32 -6.48 -22.96
N VAL A 43 -4.38 -5.77 -23.60
CA VAL A 43 -3.05 -5.48 -23.02
C VAL A 43 -3.16 -4.52 -21.84
N TRP A 44 -4.00 -3.48 -21.93
CA TRP A 44 -4.24 -2.54 -20.84
C TRP A 44 -4.92 -3.21 -19.64
N THR A 45 -5.82 -4.16 -19.90
CA THR A 45 -6.50 -4.92 -18.85
C THR A 45 -5.51 -5.82 -18.10
N ILE A 46 -4.67 -6.57 -18.82
CA ILE A 46 -3.68 -7.47 -18.23
C ILE A 46 -2.62 -6.69 -17.48
N ASN A 47 -2.07 -5.62 -18.07
CA ASN A 47 -1.07 -4.78 -17.42
C ASN A 47 -1.64 -4.09 -16.18
N GLY A 48 -2.87 -3.58 -16.26
CA GLY A 48 -3.57 -3.01 -15.12
C GLY A 48 -3.77 -4.03 -13.99
N ALA A 49 -4.17 -5.26 -14.31
CA ALA A 49 -4.32 -6.34 -13.34
C ALA A 49 -2.99 -6.70 -12.65
N LEU A 50 -1.88 -6.77 -13.42
CA LEU A 50 -0.54 -7.01 -12.87
C LEU A 50 -0.11 -5.87 -11.92
N VAL A 51 -0.39 -4.61 -12.27
CA VAL A 51 -0.09 -3.45 -11.43
C VAL A 51 -0.92 -3.46 -10.14
N VAL A 52 -2.21 -3.79 -10.21
CA VAL A 52 -3.06 -3.96 -9.01
C VAL A 52 -2.51 -5.07 -8.11
N ALA A 53 -2.18 -6.23 -8.69
CA ALA A 53 -1.65 -7.35 -7.93
C ALA A 53 -0.34 -6.99 -7.22
N PHE A 54 0.59 -6.33 -7.92
CA PHE A 54 1.84 -5.86 -7.34
C PHE A 54 1.62 -4.83 -6.22
N GLY A 55 0.76 -3.83 -6.46
CA GLY A 55 0.40 -2.82 -5.46
C GLY A 55 -0.18 -3.43 -4.18
N LEU A 56 -1.05 -4.44 -4.31
CA LEU A 56 -1.61 -5.18 -3.18
C LEU A 56 -0.55 -5.97 -2.42
N ILE A 57 0.38 -6.66 -3.10
CA ILE A 57 1.47 -7.40 -2.46
C ILE A 57 2.32 -6.45 -1.60
N VAL A 58 2.70 -5.30 -2.16
CA VAL A 58 3.49 -4.28 -1.43
C VAL A 58 2.69 -3.72 -0.26
N PHE A 59 1.41 -3.40 -0.47
CA PHE A 59 0.53 -2.87 0.59
C PHE A 59 0.39 -3.84 1.76
N PHE A 60 0.07 -5.12 1.49
CA PHE A 60 -0.09 -6.14 2.52
C PHE A 60 1.23 -6.48 3.20
N GLY A 61 2.33 -6.53 2.46
CA GLY A 61 3.67 -6.75 3.03
C GLY A 61 4.08 -5.62 3.98
N ALA A 62 3.91 -4.37 3.55
CA ALA A 62 4.18 -3.19 4.38
C ALA A 62 3.29 -3.20 5.62
N TRP A 63 1.99 -3.49 5.46
CA TRP A 63 1.05 -3.55 6.57
C TRP A 63 1.39 -4.64 7.58
N ARG A 64 1.67 -5.86 7.11
CA ARG A 64 2.02 -7.01 7.97
C ARG A 64 3.30 -6.75 8.76
N LEU A 65 4.37 -6.34 8.10
CA LEU A 65 5.66 -6.07 8.76
C LEU A 65 5.54 -5.03 9.88
N LEU A 66 4.65 -4.06 9.68
CA LEU A 66 4.42 -2.96 10.63
C LEU A 66 3.40 -3.26 11.72
N ARG A 67 2.62 -4.32 11.57
CA ARG A 67 1.73 -4.88 12.61
C ARG A 67 2.49 -5.75 13.59
N ASP A 68 3.52 -6.42 13.12
CA ASP A 68 4.33 -7.35 13.89
C ASP A 68 5.42 -6.65 14.72
N GLN A 69 5.49 -5.30 14.75
CA GLN A 69 6.34 -4.61 15.71
C GLN A 69 5.79 -4.88 17.12
N PRO A 70 6.51 -5.64 17.97
CA PRO A 70 6.12 -5.82 19.36
C PRO A 70 5.95 -4.43 19.97
N PRO A 71 4.97 -4.21 20.89
CA PRO A 71 4.92 -2.96 21.64
C PRO A 71 6.32 -2.72 22.19
N ALA A 72 6.89 -1.55 21.89
CA ALA A 72 8.20 -1.16 22.40
C ALA A 72 8.20 -1.51 23.88
N SER A 73 9.06 -2.46 24.27
CA SER A 73 9.15 -2.93 25.65
C SER A 73 9.19 -1.68 26.50
N SER A 74 8.12 -1.46 27.28
CA SER A 74 7.98 -0.30 28.13
C SER A 74 9.31 -0.09 28.81
N ASP A 75 9.83 1.13 28.72
CA ASP A 75 10.90 1.65 29.54
C ASP A 75 10.61 1.26 30.98
N TYR A 76 11.10 0.08 31.38
CA TYR A 76 10.95 -0.45 32.71
C TYR A 76 12.03 0.31 33.47
N THR A 77 11.69 1.52 33.89
CA THR A 77 12.40 2.19 34.96
C THR A 77 12.17 1.31 36.18
N GLU A 78 13.18 0.50 36.47
CA GLU A 78 13.28 -0.22 37.74
C GLU A 78 12.98 0.80 38.85
N PRO A 79 11.96 0.57 39.70
CA PRO A 79 11.73 1.47 40.82
C PRO A 79 12.99 1.42 41.68
N GLU A 80 13.67 2.57 41.86
CA GLU A 80 14.83 2.67 42.76
C GLU A 80 14.44 2.06 44.11
N ASP A 81 15.01 0.89 44.34
CA ASP A 81 14.90 0.03 45.49
C ASP A 81 15.55 0.73 46.68
N GLY A 82 14.80 1.66 47.26
CA GLY A 82 15.28 2.42 48.43
C GLY A 82 14.29 3.38 49.07
N GLN A 83 13.18 3.75 48.43
CA GLN A 83 12.22 4.68 49.05
C GLN A 83 11.29 3.94 50.04
N ILE A 84 11.82 3.63 51.23
CA ILE A 84 11.01 3.35 52.41
C ILE A 84 10.38 4.69 52.86
N PRO A 85 9.05 4.84 52.89
CA PRO A 85 8.44 6.00 53.51
C PRO A 85 8.72 5.97 55.01
N GLY A 86 9.53 6.92 55.49
CA GLY A 86 9.67 7.28 56.90
C GLY A 86 8.63 8.31 57.32
#